data_AF-A0A538CRY8-F1
#
_entry.id   AF-A0A538CRY8-F1
#
_cell.length_a   1.000
_cell.length_b   1.000
_cell.length_c   1.000
_cell.angle_alpha   90.00
_cell.angle_beta   90.00
_cell.angle_gamma   90.00
#
_symmetry.space_group_name_H-M   'P 1'
#
loop_
_entity.id
_entity.type
_entity.pdbx_description
1 polymer ?
#
loop_
_entity_poly.entity_id
_entity_poly.type
_entity_poly.pdbx_seq_one_letter_code
_entity_poly.pdbx_strand_id
1 'polypeptide(L)'
;KEVHAEVVGELLPPAGISAGAVARVQALVRKEGLGRDPETQLLEDAICLTFLETQFEDLAARLDHERLVSAVQKTVVKMSEQAVGLVAQTRISPAARAALNDALA
;
A
#
# COMPACT_ATOMS: atom_id res chain seq x y z
N LYS A 1 -7.27 11.16 1.02
CA LYS A 1 -7.90 10.07 1.80
C LYS A 1 -9.30 10.47 2.23
N GLU A 2 -9.48 11.60 2.93
CA GLU A 2 -10.81 12.12 3.31
C GLU A 2 -11.79 12.22 2.15
N VAL A 3 -11.42 12.96 1.10
CA VAL A 3 -12.26 13.09 -0.11
C VAL A 3 -12.67 11.74 -0.70
N HIS A 4 -11.76 10.75 -0.72
CA HIS A 4 -12.10 9.43 -1.25
C HIS A 4 -13.06 8.66 -0.34
N ALA A 5 -12.95 8.81 0.98
CA ALA A 5 -13.88 8.19 1.91
C ALA A 5 -15.26 8.86 1.84
N GLU A 6 -15.34 10.18 1.69
CA GLU A 6 -16.59 10.90 1.46
C GLU A 6 -17.28 10.40 0.19
N VAL A 7 -16.56 10.35 -0.93
CA VAL A 7 -17.06 9.83 -2.21
C VAL A 7 -17.58 8.41 -2.09
N VAL A 8 -16.86 7.52 -1.39
CA VAL A 8 -17.33 6.14 -1.13
C VAL A 8 -18.64 6.14 -0.32
N GLY A 9 -18.78 7.06 0.64
CA GLY A 9 -19.99 7.23 1.44
C GLY A 9 -21.22 7.63 0.62
N GLU A 10 -21.01 8.33 -0.48
CA GLU A 10 -22.08 8.73 -1.41
C GLU A 10 -22.41 7.62 -2.42
N LEU A 11 -21.41 6.87 -2.89
CA LEU A 11 -21.57 5.89 -3.96
C LEU A 11 -22.13 4.54 -3.52
N LEU A 12 -21.81 4.07 -2.31
CA LEU A 12 -22.15 2.73 -1.87
C LEU A 12 -23.62 2.55 -1.40
N PRO A 13 -24.27 3.51 -0.71
CA PRO A 13 -25.67 3.34 -0.31
C PRO A 13 -26.65 3.11 -1.48
N PRO A 14 -26.56 3.83 -2.63
CA PRO A 14 -27.39 3.55 -3.79
C PRO A 14 -27.22 2.13 -4.36
N ALA A 15 -26.07 1.49 -4.12
CA ALA A 15 -25.80 0.10 -4.49
C ALA A 15 -26.36 -0.94 -3.50
N GLY A 16 -27.11 -0.50 -2.47
CA GLY A 16 -27.71 -1.38 -1.47
C GLY A 16 -26.76 -1.83 -0.35
N ILE A 17 -25.58 -1.21 -0.23
CA ILE A 17 -24.62 -1.52 0.83
C ILE A 17 -25.11 -0.93 2.15
N SER A 18 -25.03 -1.73 3.22
CA SER A 18 -25.50 -1.31 4.55
C SER A 18 -24.65 -0.17 5.13
N ALA A 19 -25.27 0.69 5.95
CA ALA A 19 -24.56 1.81 6.59
C ALA A 19 -23.33 1.37 7.39
N GLY A 20 -23.39 0.21 8.07
CA GLY A 20 -22.24 -0.34 8.79
C GLY A 20 -21.09 -0.75 7.86
N ALA A 21 -21.40 -1.37 6.72
CA ALA A 21 -20.39 -1.71 5.72
C ALA A 21 -19.80 -0.45 5.06
N VAL A 22 -20.62 0.55 4.75
CA VAL A 22 -20.15 1.85 4.24
C VAL A 22 -19.17 2.49 5.22
N ALA A 23 -19.54 2.60 6.51
CA ALA A 23 -18.67 3.14 7.53
C ALA A 23 -17.34 2.36 7.64
N ARG A 24 -17.38 1.03 7.50
CA ARG A 24 -16.17 0.21 7.49
C ARG A 24 -15.26 0.51 6.30
N VAL A 25 -15.80 0.57 5.08
CA VAL A 25 -15.01 0.89 3.88
C VAL A 25 -14.42 2.29 3.98
N GLN A 26 -15.17 3.27 4.49
CA GLN A 26 -14.66 4.62 4.71
C GLN A 26 -13.46 4.64 5.67
N ALA A 27 -13.54 3.90 6.79
CA ALA A 27 -12.43 3.77 7.74
C ALA A 27 -11.18 3.14 7.08
N LEU A 28 -11.38 2.09 6.27
CA LEU A 28 -10.31 1.44 5.51
C LEU A 28 -9.65 2.39 4.49
N VAL A 29 -10.45 3.17 3.74
CA VAL A 29 -9.94 4.17 2.78
C VAL A 29 -9.12 5.26 3.46
N ARG A 30 -9.50 5.67 4.68
CA ARG A 30 -8.71 6.59 5.51
C ARG A 30 -7.47 5.94 6.12
N LYS A 31 -7.39 4.60 6.07
CA LYS A 31 -6.37 3.78 6.72
C LYS A 31 -6.40 3.95 8.24
N GLU A 32 -7.60 4.05 8.82
CA GLU A 32 -7.79 4.19 10.25
C GLU A 32 -7.31 2.93 10.98
N GLY A 33 -6.51 3.12 12.02
CA GLY A 33 -6.03 2.00 12.82
C GLY A 33 -4.88 1.21 12.19
N LEU A 34 -4.15 1.74 11.20
CA LEU A 34 -2.93 1.08 10.70
C LEU A 34 -2.00 0.65 11.85
N GLY A 35 -1.50 -0.59 11.81
CA GLY A 35 -0.73 -1.22 12.88
C GLY A 35 -1.54 -1.73 14.08
N ARG A 36 -2.87 -1.55 14.11
CA ARG A 36 -3.75 -1.97 15.22
C ARG A 36 -4.99 -2.72 14.75
N ASP A 37 -5.57 -2.28 13.65
CA ASP A 37 -6.74 -2.87 13.00
C ASP A 37 -6.27 -3.90 11.95
N PRO A 38 -6.64 -5.20 12.08
CA PRO A 38 -6.18 -6.24 11.18
C PRO A 38 -6.60 -6.05 9.71
N GLU A 39 -7.80 -5.54 9.41
CA GLU A 39 -8.22 -5.36 8.02
C GLU A 39 -7.58 -4.12 7.40
N THR A 40 -7.37 -3.05 8.18
CA THR A 40 -6.58 -1.90 7.71
C THR A 40 -5.14 -2.31 7.42
N GLN A 41 -4.53 -3.13 8.28
CA GLN A 41 -3.18 -3.64 8.05
C GLN A 41 -3.13 -4.52 6.79
N LEU A 42 -4.08 -5.44 6.64
CA LEU A 42 -4.18 -6.31 5.46
C LEU A 42 -4.32 -5.49 4.16
N LEU A 43 -5.16 -4.45 4.18
CA LEU A 43 -5.33 -3.57 3.03
C LEU A 43 -4.03 -2.82 2.70
N GLU A 44 -3.31 -2.31 3.71
CA GLU A 44 -2.05 -1.60 3.48
C GLU A 44 -0.96 -2.53 2.95
N ASP A 45 -0.86 -3.74 3.48
CA ASP A 45 0.05 -4.77 3.01
C ASP A 45 -0.21 -5.08 1.53
N ALA A 46 -1.47 -5.29 1.16
CA ALA A 46 -1.86 -5.55 -0.23
C ALA A 46 -1.53 -4.37 -1.15
N ILE A 47 -1.78 -3.13 -0.72
CA ILE A 47 -1.44 -1.92 -1.49
C ILE A 47 0.08 -1.81 -1.69
N CYS A 48 0.88 -1.99 -0.64
CA CYS A 48 2.33 -1.90 -0.71
C CYS A 48 2.93 -2.99 -1.62
N LEU A 49 2.50 -4.23 -1.48
CA LEU A 49 2.95 -5.33 -2.35
C LEU A 49 2.55 -5.09 -3.80
N THR A 50 1.32 -4.64 -4.07
CA THR A 50 0.87 -4.30 -5.42
C THR A 50 1.71 -3.17 -6.02
N PHE A 51 2.05 -2.13 -5.25
CA PHE A 51 2.95 -1.08 -5.70
C PHE A 51 4.33 -1.62 -6.08
N LEU A 52 4.92 -2.48 -5.24
CA LEU A 52 6.22 -3.10 -5.51
C LEU A 52 6.20 -3.92 -6.80
N GLU A 53 5.12 -4.67 -7.06
CA GLU A 53 5.02 -5.51 -8.26
C GLU A 53 4.71 -4.75 -9.54
N THR A 54 3.91 -3.68 -9.46
CA THR A 54 3.31 -3.08 -10.67
C THR A 54 3.85 -1.70 -11.02
N GLN A 55 4.50 -1.00 -10.10
CA GLN A 55 4.85 0.42 -10.25
C GLN A 55 6.29 0.74 -9.86
N PHE A 56 6.91 -0.07 -9.00
CA PHE A 56 8.22 0.22 -8.45
C PHE A 56 9.31 0.31 -9.52
N GLU A 57 9.29 -0.54 -10.55
CA GLU A 57 10.30 -0.53 -11.61
C GLU A 57 10.30 0.82 -12.38
N ASP A 58 9.12 1.28 -12.78
CA ASP A 58 8.98 2.60 -13.42
C ASP A 58 9.39 3.75 -12.49
N LEU A 59 9.10 3.62 -11.19
CA LEU A 59 9.53 4.60 -10.20
C LEU A 59 11.06 4.64 -10.08
N ALA A 60 11.70 3.47 -10.00
CA ALA A 60 13.15 3.32 -9.87
C ALA A 60 13.89 3.91 -11.09
N ALA A 61 13.31 3.80 -12.29
CA ALA A 61 13.87 4.39 -13.50
C ALA A 61 13.80 5.94 -13.52
N ARG A 62 12.94 6.55 -12.69
CA ARG A 62 12.64 8.00 -12.74
C ARG A 62 13.22 8.79 -11.57
N LEU A 63 13.53 8.14 -10.45
CA LEU A 63 14.02 8.79 -9.25
C LEU A 63 15.55 8.71 -9.14
N ASP A 64 16.13 9.72 -8.50
CA ASP A 64 17.48 9.59 -7.97
C ASP A 64 17.50 8.60 -6.79
N HIS A 65 18.68 8.10 -6.47
CA HIS A 65 18.86 7.05 -5.47
C HIS A 65 18.31 7.48 -4.09
N GLU A 66 18.58 8.70 -3.61
CA GLU A 66 18.09 9.16 -2.31
C GLU A 66 16.55 9.16 -2.22
N ARG A 67 15.87 9.66 -3.26
CA ARG A 67 14.41 9.65 -3.29
C ARG A 67 13.84 8.24 -3.42
N LEU A 68 14.52 7.36 -4.16
CA LEU A 68 14.12 5.96 -4.28
C LEU A 68 14.20 5.24 -2.93
N VAL A 69 15.32 5.40 -2.21
CA VAL A 69 15.52 4.85 -0.86
C VAL A 69 14.41 5.35 0.08
N SER A 70 14.16 6.67 0.08
CA SER A 70 13.10 7.26 0.90
C SER A 70 11.72 6.67 0.58
N ALA A 71 11.40 6.42 -0.70
CA ALA A 71 10.13 5.84 -1.11
C ALA A 71 9.98 4.38 -0.66
N VAL A 72 11.04 3.57 -0.79
CA VAL A 72 11.06 2.17 -0.34
C VAL A 72 10.90 2.08 1.17
N GLN A 73 11.67 2.83 1.95
CA GLN A 73 11.59 2.83 3.41
C GLN A 73 10.19 3.24 3.89
N LYS A 74 9.61 4.28 3.29
CA LYS A 74 8.22 4.72 3.57
C LYS A 74 7.17 3.69 3.16
N THR A 75 7.46 2.79 2.24
CA THR A 75 6.55 1.71 1.83
C THR A 75 6.61 0.58 2.85
N VAL A 76 7.82 0.13 3.19
CA VAL A 76 8.09 -1.02 4.05
C VAL A 76 7.68 -0.77 5.50
N VAL A 77 7.89 0.46 6.03
CA VAL A 77 7.52 0.81 7.42
C VAL A 77 6.01 0.71 7.70
N LYS A 78 5.17 0.68 6.66
CA LYS A 78 3.71 0.53 6.80
C LYS A 78 3.24 -0.92 6.76
N MET A 79 4.12 -1.84 6.37
CA MET A 79 3.80 -3.24 6.13
C MET A 79 3.92 -4.05 7.43
N SER A 80 3.13 -5.12 7.54
CA SER A 80 3.32 -6.12 8.59
C SER A 80 4.59 -6.94 8.35
N GLU A 81 5.11 -7.58 9.39
CA GLU A 81 6.26 -8.51 9.27
C GLU A 81 6.01 -9.61 8.22
N GLN A 82 4.77 -10.12 8.17
CA GLN A 82 4.36 -11.12 7.18
C GLN A 82 4.50 -10.57 5.76
N ALA A 83 3.99 -9.36 5.50
CA ALA A 83 4.07 -8.74 4.18
C ALA A 83 5.51 -8.37 3.81
N VAL A 84 6.34 -7.94 4.76
CA VAL A 84 7.77 -7.71 4.53
C VAL A 84 8.45 -9.01 4.06
N GLY A 85 8.11 -10.15 4.66
CA GLY A 85 8.59 -11.47 4.22
C GLY A 85 8.19 -11.86 2.79
N LEU A 86 7.12 -11.26 2.25
CA LEU A 86 6.67 -11.48 0.87
C LEU A 86 7.39 -10.57 -0.15
N VAL A 87 8.08 -9.51 0.28
CA VAL A 87 8.79 -8.58 -0.61
C VAL A 87 9.82 -9.29 -1.49
N ALA A 88 10.52 -10.29 -0.95
CA ALA A 88 11.49 -11.08 -1.71
C ALA A 88 10.86 -11.91 -2.84
N GLN A 89 9.54 -12.16 -2.77
CA GLN A 89 8.79 -13.00 -3.71
C GLN A 89 8.06 -12.19 -4.80
N THR A 90 8.10 -10.86 -4.74
CA THR A 90 7.44 -10.00 -5.73
C THR A 90 7.95 -10.28 -7.15
N ARG A 91 7.14 -10.04 -8.18
CA ARG A 91 7.57 -10.29 -9.57
C ARG A 91 8.07 -9.01 -10.23
N ILE A 92 9.35 -8.68 -10.01
CA ILE A 92 10.02 -7.51 -10.59
C ILE A 92 11.29 -7.92 -11.34
N SER A 93 11.78 -7.05 -12.25
CA SER A 93 13.01 -7.31 -13.00
C SER A 93 14.24 -7.42 -12.09
N PRO A 94 15.34 -8.05 -12.57
CA PRO A 94 16.59 -8.11 -11.82
C PRO A 94 17.16 -6.74 -11.45
N ALA A 95 17.02 -5.74 -12.33
CA ALA A 95 17.48 -4.37 -12.07
C ALA A 95 16.66 -3.71 -10.96
N ALA A 96 15.33 -3.83 -11.02
CA ALA A 96 14.46 -3.36 -9.95
C ALA A 96 14.77 -4.08 -8.63
N ARG A 97 14.98 -5.41 -8.64
CA ARG A 97 15.37 -6.16 -7.45
C ARG A 97 16.65 -5.62 -6.81
N ALA A 98 17.67 -5.34 -7.61
CA ALA A 98 18.92 -4.78 -7.11
C ALA A 98 18.69 -3.43 -6.42
N ALA A 99 17.93 -2.52 -7.06
CA ALA A 99 17.60 -1.22 -6.48
C ALA A 99 16.75 -1.32 -5.19
N LEU A 100 15.83 -2.30 -5.12
CA LEU A 100 15.03 -2.55 -3.93
C LEU A 100 15.89 -3.04 -2.76
N ASN A 101 16.80 -3.99 -3.02
CA ASN A 101 17.68 -4.53 -1.99
C ASN A 101 18.67 -3.47 -1.49
N ASP A 102 19.21 -2.66 -2.38
CA ASP A 102 20.07 -1.52 -2.06
C ASP A 102 19.34 -0.51 -1.16
N ALA A 103 18.06 -0.23 -1.44
CA ALA A 103 17.23 0.65 -0.62
C ALA A 103 16.80 0.06 0.73
N LEU A 104 16.96 -1.25 0.93
CA LEU A 104 16.63 -1.98 2.16
C LEU A 104 17.85 -2.26 3.05
N ALA A 105 19.06 -2.05 2.53
CA ALA A 105 20.33 -2.24 3.26
C ALA A 105 20.57 -1.13 4.29
#